data_AF-A0A2I4NKH1-F1
#
_entry.id   AF-A0A2I4NKH1-F1
#
_cell.length_a   1.000
_cell.length_b   1.000
_cell.length_c   1.000
_cell.angle_alpha   90.00
_cell.angle_beta   90.00
_cell.angle_gamma   90.00
#
_symmetry.space_group_name_H-M   'P 1'
#
loop_
_entity.id
_entity.type
_entity.pdbx_description
1 polymer ?
#
loop_
_entity_poly.entity_id
_entity_poly.type
_entity_poly.pdbx_seq_one_letter_code
_entity_poly.pdbx_strand_id
1 'polypeptide(L)' 'MEDIKVTVTQEKREETIDKILDLVEKEFKGIDVTAVFTKKLLEDTVRTLENRCMETSLRFINKGVNEGH' A
#
# COMPACT_ATOMS: atom_id res chain seq x y z
N MET A 1 -11.09 18.30 -1.68
CA MET A 1 -10.50 16.95 -1.79
C MET A 1 -10.54 16.62 -3.26
N GLU A 2 -9.40 16.36 -3.89
CA GLU A 2 -9.40 16.00 -5.32
C GLU A 2 -10.20 14.70 -5.49
N ASP A 3 -11.33 14.81 -6.19
CA ASP A 3 -12.13 13.69 -6.64
C ASP A 3 -11.25 12.75 -7.47
N ILE A 4 -10.75 11.69 -6.83
CA ILE A 4 -10.15 10.56 -7.55
C ILE A 4 -11.29 9.93 -8.36
N LYS A 5 -11.49 10.42 -9.59
CA LYS A 5 -12.41 9.85 -10.57
C LYS A 5 -11.80 8.57 -11.14
N VAL A 6 -11.67 7.58 -10.29
CA VAL A 6 -11.26 6.23 -10.65
C VAL A 6 -12.51 5.36 -10.54
N THR A 7 -13.08 5.04 -11.70
CA THR A 7 -14.20 4.11 -11.90
C THR A 7 -13.75 2.66 -11.63
N VAL A 8 -13.19 2.42 -10.45
CA VAL A 8 -12.85 1.08 -9.98
C VAL A 8 -14.11 0.50 -9.37
N THR A 9 -14.54 -0.65 -9.90
CA THR A 9 -15.68 -1.42 -9.40
C THR A 9 -15.42 -1.85 -7.95
N GLN A 10 -16.49 -2.06 -7.18
CA GLN A 10 -16.39 -2.55 -5.80
C GLN A 10 -15.58 -3.85 -5.72
N GLU A 11 -15.86 -4.80 -6.62
CA GLU A 11 -15.12 -6.06 -6.75
C GLU A 11 -13.61 -5.85 -6.86
N LYS A 12 -13.18 -4.87 -7.66
CA LYS A 12 -11.75 -4.61 -7.85
C LYS A 12 -11.11 -3.96 -6.63
N ARG A 13 -11.87 -3.22 -5.82
CA ARG A 13 -11.42 -2.71 -4.52
C ARG A 13 -11.24 -3.87 -3.53
N GLU A 14 -12.23 -4.74 -3.43
CA GLU A 14 -12.19 -5.92 -2.55
C GLU A 14 -11.01 -6.84 -2.90
N GLU A 15 -10.83 -7.18 -4.18
CA GLU A 15 -9.69 -7.98 -4.65
C GLU A 15 -8.34 -7.34 -4.30
N THR A 16 -8.26 -6.00 -4.36
CA THR A 16 -7.03 -5.28 -4.01
C THR A 16 -6.77 -5.31 -2.51
N ILE A 17 -7.81 -5.18 -1.69
CA ILE A 17 -7.71 -5.30 -0.23
C ILE A 17 -7.22 -6.70 0.15
N ASP A 18 -7.78 -7.75 -0.45
CA ASP A 18 -7.35 -9.13 -0.19
C ASP A 18 -5.87 -9.35 -0.52
N LYS A 19 -5.39 -8.78 -1.65
CA LYS A 19 -3.97 -8.84 -2.03
C LYS A 19 -3.06 -8.11 -1.05
N ILE A 20 -3.51 -6.99 -0.48
CA ILE A 20 -2.75 -6.26 0.54
C ILE A 20 -2.68 -7.09 1.82
N LEU A 21 -3.78 -7.72 2.24
CA LEU A 21 -3.80 -8.58 3.42
C LEU A 21 -2.89 -9.80 3.25
N ASP A 22 -2.94 -10.47 2.09
CA ASP A 22 -2.05 -11.59 1.75
C ASP A 22 -0.57 -11.18 1.75
N LEU A 23 -0.25 -9.98 1.25
CA LEU A 23 1.10 -9.44 1.31
C LEU A 23 1.57 -9.27 2.76
N VAL A 24 0.74 -8.66 3.61
CA VAL A 24 1.07 -8.45 5.03
C VAL A 24 1.25 -9.79 5.74
N GLU A 25 0.37 -10.76 5.53
CA GLU A 25 0.51 -12.10 6.13
C GLU A 25 1.82 -12.78 5.73
N LYS A 26 2.21 -12.68 4.45
CA LYS A 26 3.45 -13.28 3.93
C LYS A 26 4.70 -12.61 4.49
N GLU A 27 4.74 -11.28 4.49
CA GLU A 27 5.90 -10.52 4.97
C GLU A 27 6.13 -10.69 6.47
N PHE A 28 5.05 -10.82 7.25
CA PHE A 28 5.11 -11.00 8.70
C PHE A 28 4.87 -12.46 9.13
N LYS A 29 5.14 -13.44 8.25
CA LYS A 29 4.93 -14.85 8.54
C LYS A 29 5.67 -15.27 9.81
N GLY A 30 4.93 -15.84 10.77
CA GLY A 30 5.46 -16.25 12.07
C GLY A 30 5.41 -15.16 13.16
N ILE A 31 4.88 -13.99 12.84
CA ILE A 31 4.55 -12.92 13.78
C ILE A 31 3.02 -12.86 13.89
N ASP A 32 2.49 -12.74 15.11
CA ASP A 32 1.07 -12.54 15.32
C ASP A 32 0.69 -11.11 14.91
N VAL A 33 0.18 -10.97 13.69
CA VAL A 33 -0.22 -9.67 13.13
C VAL A 33 -1.62 -9.33 13.65
N THR A 34 -1.69 -8.44 14.64
CA THR A 34 -2.97 -7.97 15.17
C THR A 34 -3.64 -6.96 14.25
N ALA A 35 -4.97 -6.86 14.32
CA ALA A 35 -5.73 -5.84 13.59
C ALA A 35 -5.25 -4.40 13.86
N VAL A 36 -4.77 -4.13 15.08
CA VAL A 36 -4.21 -2.82 15.47
C VAL A 36 -2.90 -2.55 14.72
N PHE A 37 -2.03 -3.55 14.60
CA PHE A 37 -0.80 -3.44 13.84
C PHE A 37 -1.08 -3.22 12.35
N THR A 38 -1.96 -4.02 11.74
CA THR A 38 -2.31 -3.87 10.32
C THR A 38 -2.88 -2.48 10.03
N LYS A 39 -3.76 -1.96 10.92
CA LYS A 39 -4.26 -0.60 10.83
C LYS A 39 -3.10 0.42 10.83
N LYS A 40 -2.17 0.28 11.78
CA LYS A 40 -1.04 1.20 11.90
C LYS A 40 -0.11 1.16 10.70
N LEU A 41 0.15 -0.04 10.17
CA LEU A 41 0.94 -0.27 8.96
C LEU A 41 0.32 0.42 7.74
N LEU A 42 -1.01 0.31 7.58
CA LEU A 42 -1.72 0.98 6.48
C LEU A 42 -1.67 2.51 6.62
N GLU A 43 -1.85 3.06 7.82
CA GLU A 43 -1.71 4.51 8.08
C GLU A 43 -0.30 5.01 7.73
N ASP A 44 0.74 4.29 8.16
CA ASP A 44 2.13 4.66 7.89
C ASP A 44 2.47 4.50 6.40
N THR A 45 1.85 3.53 5.72
CA THR A 45 1.95 3.35 4.26
C THR A 45 1.33 4.54 3.53
N VAL A 46 0.12 4.97 3.91
CA VAL A 46 -0.54 6.15 3.31
C VAL A 46 0.31 7.39 3.51
N ARG A 47 0.82 7.64 4.72
CA ARG A 47 1.71 8.79 4.97
C ARG A 47 2.98 8.74 4.11
N THR A 48 3.57 7.55 3.96
CA THR A 48 4.75 7.36 3.11
C THR A 48 4.42 7.58 1.64
N LEU A 49 3.25 7.13 1.18
CA LEU A 49 2.75 7.36 -0.17
C LEU A 49 2.47 8.83 -0.40
N GLU A 50 1.82 9.54 0.52
CA GLU A 50 1.58 10.98 0.40
C GLU A 50 2.89 11.75 0.27
N ASN A 51 3.85 11.47 1.15
CA ASN A 51 5.17 12.12 1.11
C ASN A 51 5.91 11.82 -0.20
N ARG A 52 5.98 10.55 -0.61
CA ARG A 52 6.73 10.15 -1.82
C ARG A 52 6.01 10.51 -3.12
N CYS A 53 4.67 10.51 -3.15
CA CYS A 53 3.88 10.90 -4.30
C CYS A 53 3.84 12.41 -4.52
N MET A 54 4.02 13.21 -3.46
CA MET A 54 4.26 14.65 -3.60
C MET A 54 5.58 14.94 -4.32
N GLU A 55 6.60 14.09 -4.15
CA GLU A 55 7.92 14.25 -4.75
C GLU A 55 8.04 13.59 -6.13
N THR A 56 7.30 12.50 -6.41
CA THR A 56 7.40 11.72 -7.65
C THR A 56 6.19 10.79 -7.84
N SER A 57 5.67 10.65 -9.08
CA SER A 57 4.51 9.77 -9.36
C SER A 57 4.77 8.30 -8.96
N LEU A 58 3.73 7.61 -8.44
CA LEU A 58 3.76 6.21 -7.98
C LEU A 58 4.47 5.25 -8.95
N ARG A 59 4.34 5.48 -10.26
CA ARG A 59 4.99 4.69 -11.33
C ARG A 59 6.52 4.66 -11.22
N PHE A 60 7.11 5.67 -10.59
CA PHE A 60 8.56 5.81 -10.43
C PHE A 60 9.03 5.44 -9.01
N ILE A 61 8.16 5.49 -8.00
CA ILE A 61 8.50 5.06 -6.62
C ILE A 61 8.89 3.58 -6.59
N ASN A 62 8.19 2.73 -7.33
CA ASN A 62 8.46 1.29 -7.35
C ASN A 62 9.68 0.88 -8.20
N LYS A 63 10.24 1.80 -9.01
CA LYS A 63 11.42 1.55 -9.84
C LYS A 63 12.74 1.89 -9.17
N GLY A 64 12.73 2.67 -8.09
CA GLY A 64 13.95 3.17 -7.43
C GLY A 64 14.62 2.23 -6.42
N VAL A 65 14.09 1.02 -6.19
CA VAL A 65 14.64 0.06 -5.20
C VAL A 65 15.61 -0.96 -5.83
N ASN A 66 15.71 -1.05 -7.16
CA ASN A 66 16.51 -2.08 -7.84
C ASN A 66 17.67 -1.54 -8.70
N GLU A 67 18.15 -0.32 -8.47
CA GLU A 67 19.40 0.16 -9.08
C GLU A 67 20.26 0.87 -8.02
N GLY A 68 20.99 0.08 -7.22
CA GLY A 68 21.97 0.63 -6.30
C GLY A 68 22.41 -0.30 -5.19
N HIS A 69 23.12 -1.38 -5.55
CA HIS A 69 24.34 -1.86 -4.87
C HIS A 69 24.97 -2.99 -5.70
#